data_AF-A0A3M9ZYF2-F1
#
_entry.id   AF-A0A3M9ZYF2-F1
#
_cell.length_a   1.000
_cell.length_b   1.000
_cell.length_c   1.000
_cell.angle_alpha   90.00
_cell.angle_beta   90.00
_cell.angle_gamma   90.00
#
_symmetry.space_group_name_H-M   'P 1'
#
loop_
_entity.id
_entity.type
_entity.pdbx_description
1 polymer ?
#
loop_
_entity_poly.entity_id
_entity_poly.type
_entity_poly.pdbx_seq_one_letter_code
_entity_poly.pdbx_strand_id
1 'polypeptide(L)'
;MGGKNWLGAIYLRNGGYEIVLRSLSHYRRRLCTLGRSPELDGAAAMFASVLNSQAAKTVPEIDRVTQVVLDYLAGDAADLAGDAGFLDKALACYESDIRKAQDTGHEYFVGLVGDMTQAESALDAIAQARDGLLKYD
;
A
#
# COMPACT_ATOMS: atom_id res chain seq x y z
N MET A 1 -18.95 -25.70 13.83
CA MET A 1 -19.03 -24.24 13.61
C MET A 1 -18.18 -23.94 12.39
N GLY A 2 -18.79 -23.72 11.23
CA GLY A 2 -18.04 -23.31 10.04
C GLY A 2 -17.67 -21.85 10.23
N GLY A 3 -16.42 -21.58 10.60
CA GLY A 3 -15.91 -20.21 10.69
C GLY A 3 -15.75 -19.66 9.29
N LYS A 4 -16.25 -18.44 9.05
CA LYS A 4 -16.01 -17.74 7.80
C LYS A 4 -14.51 -17.52 7.62
N ASN A 5 -13.93 -18.07 6.57
CA ASN A 5 -12.56 -17.78 6.19
C ASN A 5 -12.52 -16.41 5.51
N TRP A 6 -11.58 -15.59 5.95
CA TRP A 6 -11.29 -14.33 5.28
C TRP A 6 -10.67 -14.60 3.91
N LEU A 7 -11.29 -14.11 2.83
CA LEU A 7 -10.84 -14.40 1.46
C LEU A 7 -9.46 -13.80 1.15
N GLY A 8 -9.05 -12.75 1.87
CA GLY A 8 -7.72 -12.16 1.76
C GLY A 8 -6.59 -13.16 2.06
N ALA A 9 -6.80 -14.09 2.99
CA ALA A 9 -5.82 -15.14 3.31
C ALA A 9 -5.58 -16.08 2.11
N ILE A 10 -6.66 -16.45 1.42
CA ILE A 10 -6.61 -17.31 0.23
C ILE A 10 -5.92 -16.57 -0.92
N TYR A 11 -6.26 -15.30 -1.14
CA TYR A 11 -5.62 -14.46 -2.15
C TYR A 11 -4.10 -14.35 -1.94
N LEU A 12 -3.67 -14.05 -0.70
CA LEU A 12 -2.26 -13.92 -0.38
C LEU A 12 -1.48 -15.22 -0.65
N ARG A 13 -2.03 -16.39 -0.28
CA ARG A 13 -1.37 -17.68 -0.54
C ARG A 13 -1.25 -18.03 -2.02
N ASN A 14 -2.14 -17.52 -2.86
CA ASN A 14 -2.15 -17.78 -4.31
C ASN A 14 -1.29 -16.78 -5.11
N GLY A 15 -0.26 -16.20 -4.50
CA GLY A 15 0.66 -15.25 -5.15
C GLY A 15 0.25 -13.78 -5.02
N GLY A 16 -0.91 -13.49 -4.43
CA GLY A 16 -1.38 -12.12 -4.20
C GLY A 16 -0.52 -11.29 -3.24
N TYR A 17 0.40 -11.92 -2.51
CA TYR A 17 1.28 -11.22 -1.58
C TYR A 17 2.24 -10.24 -2.27
N GLU A 18 2.62 -10.48 -3.53
CA GLU A 18 3.63 -9.67 -4.21
C GLU A 18 3.16 -8.22 -4.37
N ILE A 19 1.92 -8.03 -4.83
CA ILE A 19 1.37 -6.68 -5.00
C ILE A 19 1.13 -5.99 -3.66
N VAL A 20 0.79 -6.76 -2.62
CA VAL A 20 0.62 -6.24 -1.25
C VAL A 20 1.95 -5.73 -0.69
N LEU A 21 3.00 -6.54 -0.73
CA LEU A 21 4.34 -6.14 -0.26
C LEU A 21 4.90 -4.97 -1.07
N ARG A 22 4.71 -4.98 -2.38
CA ARG A 22 5.10 -3.87 -3.26
C ARG A 22 4.36 -2.58 -2.89
N SER A 23 3.07 -2.65 -2.59
CA SER A 23 2.25 -1.51 -2.18
C SER A 23 2.65 -0.97 -0.81
N LEU A 24 2.98 -1.84 0.15
CA LEU A 24 3.53 -1.44 1.46
C LEU A 24 4.87 -0.70 1.30
N SER A 25 5.78 -1.26 0.51
CA SER A 25 7.08 -0.64 0.21
C SER A 25 6.92 0.71 -0.50
N HIS A 26 5.99 0.80 -1.46
CA HIS A 26 5.65 2.06 -2.12
C HIS A 26 5.08 3.08 -1.14
N TYR A 27 4.13 2.68 -0.29
CA TYR A 27 3.54 3.57 0.71
C TYR A 27 4.59 4.10 1.69
N ARG A 28 5.54 3.26 2.10
CA ARG A 28 6.67 3.67 2.93
C ARG A 28 7.53 4.72 2.22
N ARG A 29 7.95 4.46 0.97
CA ARG A 29 8.72 5.41 0.16
C ARG A 29 7.99 6.74 0.02
N ARG A 30 6.69 6.69 -0.27
CA ARG A 30 5.81 7.86 -0.39
C ARG A 30 5.88 8.74 0.84
N LEU A 31 5.73 8.15 2.02
CA LEU A 31 5.79 8.86 3.29
C LEU A 31 7.17 9.47 3.55
N CYS A 32 8.25 8.75 3.24
CA CYS A 32 9.62 9.24 3.40
C CYS A 32 9.97 10.38 2.43
N THR A 33 9.27 10.51 1.31
CA THR A 33 9.51 11.57 0.31
C THR A 33 8.43 12.65 0.28
N LEU A 34 7.49 12.65 1.23
CA LEU A 34 6.35 13.59 1.27
C LEU A 34 6.77 15.05 1.08
N GLY A 35 7.87 15.48 1.72
CA GLY A 35 8.38 16.86 1.62
C GLY A 35 8.83 17.29 0.23
N ARG A 36 8.95 16.37 -0.73
CA ARG A 36 9.25 16.64 -2.14
C ARG A 36 8.02 16.54 -3.04
N SER A 37 6.85 16.24 -2.47
CA SER A 37 5.61 16.10 -3.21
C SER A 37 5.13 17.47 -3.70
N PRO A 38 4.75 17.62 -4.98
CA PRO A 38 4.12 18.85 -5.49
C PRO A 38 2.80 19.16 -4.80
N GLU A 39 2.18 18.16 -4.14
CA GLU A 39 0.95 18.35 -3.35
C GLU A 39 1.19 19.13 -2.04
N LEU A 40 2.45 19.37 -1.64
CA LEU A 40 2.79 20.17 -0.47
C LEU A 40 3.24 21.60 -0.79
N ASP A 41 3.07 22.05 -2.04
CA ASP A 41 3.43 23.40 -2.44
C ASP A 41 2.39 24.46 -1.98
N GLY A 42 2.84 25.71 -1.88
CA GLY A 42 1.98 26.86 -1.57
C GLY A 42 1.29 26.74 -0.21
N ALA A 43 -0.05 26.83 -0.21
CA ALA A 43 -0.84 26.78 1.01
C ALA A 43 -0.78 25.42 1.73
N ALA A 44 -0.44 24.32 1.04
CA ALA A 44 -0.34 23.00 1.67
C ALA A 44 0.90 22.84 2.56
N ALA A 45 1.94 23.67 2.35
CA ALA A 45 3.17 23.65 3.14
C ALA A 45 2.91 23.93 4.64
N MET A 46 1.83 24.64 4.99
CA MET A 46 1.45 24.88 6.38
C MET A 46 1.09 23.60 7.14
N PHE A 47 0.73 22.52 6.43
CA PHE A 47 0.41 21.22 7.01
C PHE A 47 1.60 20.26 7.05
N ALA A 48 2.78 20.67 6.55
CA ALA A 48 3.95 19.80 6.44
C ALA A 48 4.36 19.18 7.79
N SER A 49 4.26 19.93 8.90
CA SER A 49 4.59 19.42 10.24
C SER A 49 3.63 18.30 10.69
N VAL A 50 2.33 18.45 10.41
CA VAL A 50 1.30 17.45 10.72
C VAL A 50 1.52 16.20 9.87
N LEU A 51 1.75 16.37 8.58
CA LEU A 51 1.99 15.27 7.66
C LEU A 51 3.28 14.50 7.98
N ASN A 52 4.35 15.20 8.34
CA ASN A 52 5.60 14.57 8.79
C ASN A 52 5.42 13.82 10.11
N SER A 53 4.67 14.38 11.06
CA SER A 53 4.33 13.70 12.32
C SER A 53 3.49 12.44 12.07
N GLN A 54 2.54 12.50 11.13
CA GLN A 54 1.77 11.33 10.74
C GLN A 54 2.65 10.29 10.04
N ALA A 55 3.52 10.70 9.12
CA ALA A 55 4.47 9.82 8.44
C ALA A 55 5.40 9.11 9.44
N ALA A 56 5.91 9.83 10.45
CA ALA A 56 6.77 9.26 11.49
C ALA A 56 6.09 8.17 12.32
N LYS A 57 4.75 8.20 12.44
CA LYS A 57 3.96 7.15 13.11
C LYS A 57 3.57 6.02 12.16
N THR A 58 3.22 6.36 10.93
CA THR A 58 2.74 5.38 9.94
C THR A 58 3.87 4.51 9.40
N VAL A 59 5.10 5.02 9.23
CA VAL A 59 6.23 4.22 8.71
C VAL A 59 6.53 2.99 9.59
N PRO A 60 6.67 3.11 10.92
CA PRO A 60 6.81 1.93 11.79
C PRO A 60 5.65 0.95 11.68
N GLU A 61 4.42 1.44 11.47
CA GLU A 61 3.25 0.58 11.28
C GLU A 61 3.29 -0.18 9.95
N ILE A 62 3.80 0.45 8.88
CA ILE A 62 4.07 -0.25 7.60
C ILE A 62 5.09 -1.37 7.82
N ASP A 63 6.17 -1.09 8.56
CA ASP A 63 7.21 -2.08 8.84
C ASP A 63 6.62 -3.25 9.66
N ARG A 64 5.77 -2.98 10.66
CA ARG A 64 5.06 -4.02 11.43
C ARG A 64 4.13 -4.87 10.56
N VAL A 65 3.26 -4.25 9.77
CA VAL A 65 2.30 -4.97 8.90
C VAL A 65 3.04 -5.77 7.82
N THR A 66 4.14 -5.24 7.30
CA THR A 66 5.01 -5.99 6.37
C THR A 66 5.52 -7.26 7.02
N GLN A 67 5.98 -7.19 8.27
CA GLN A 67 6.43 -8.38 9.00
C GLN A 67 5.29 -9.38 9.21
N VAL A 68 4.09 -8.92 9.58
CA VAL A 68 2.90 -9.79 9.73
C VAL A 68 2.58 -10.55 8.44
N VAL A 69 2.69 -9.89 7.28
CA VAL A 69 2.51 -10.55 5.97
C VAL A 69 3.60 -11.60 5.75
N LEU A 70 4.87 -11.29 6.04
CA LEU A 70 5.98 -12.23 5.85
C LEU A 70 5.89 -13.44 6.77
N ASP A 71 5.56 -13.23 8.05
CA ASP A 71 5.37 -14.31 9.04
C ASP A 71 4.23 -15.24 8.60
N TYR A 72 3.12 -14.69 8.12
CA TYR A 72 2.03 -15.50 7.56
C TYR A 72 2.47 -16.35 6.36
N LEU A 73 3.28 -15.80 5.46
CA LEU A 73 3.81 -16.52 4.30
C LEU A 73 4.81 -17.61 4.71
N ALA A 74 5.53 -17.41 5.80
CA ALA A 74 6.42 -18.41 6.40
C ALA A 74 5.64 -19.55 7.11
N GLY A 75 4.33 -19.39 7.31
CA GLY A 75 3.47 -20.36 7.96
C GLY A 75 3.26 -20.11 9.45
N ASP A 76 3.71 -18.97 9.97
CA ASP A 76 3.55 -18.58 11.37
C ASP A 76 2.14 -18.06 11.66
N ALA A 77 1.75 -18.09 12.94
CA ALA A 77 0.48 -17.55 13.39
C ALA A 77 0.51 -16.00 13.33
N ALA A 78 -0.25 -15.43 12.40
CA ALA A 78 -0.35 -14.00 12.16
C ALA A 78 -1.81 -13.56 11.99
N ASP A 79 -2.21 -12.46 12.64
CA ASP A 79 -3.53 -11.86 12.46
C ASP A 79 -3.52 -10.84 11.32
N LEU A 80 -3.63 -11.34 10.09
CA LEU A 80 -3.75 -10.50 8.91
C LEU A 80 -5.12 -9.82 8.76
N ALA A 81 -6.17 -10.42 9.32
CA ALA A 81 -7.52 -9.89 9.19
C ALA A 81 -7.67 -8.57 9.95
N GLY A 82 -7.03 -8.45 11.11
CA GLY A 82 -6.91 -7.19 11.85
C GLY A 82 -6.25 -6.06 11.05
N ASP A 83 -5.37 -6.42 10.11
CA ASP A 83 -4.59 -5.47 9.30
C ASP A 83 -5.16 -5.22 7.90
N ALA A 84 -6.29 -5.86 7.54
CA ALA A 84 -6.89 -5.76 6.20
C ALA A 84 -7.14 -4.32 5.75
N GLY A 85 -7.63 -3.45 6.66
CA GLY A 85 -7.86 -2.04 6.35
C GLY A 85 -6.57 -1.22 6.15
N PHE A 86 -5.46 -1.64 6.75
CA PHE A 86 -4.16 -1.01 6.51
C PHE A 86 -3.55 -1.47 5.19
N LEU A 87 -3.69 -2.76 4.85
CA LEU A 87 -3.30 -3.31 3.56
C LEU A 87 -4.05 -2.63 2.40
N ASP A 88 -5.36 -2.41 2.53
CA ASP A 88 -6.16 -1.66 1.54
C ASP A 88 -5.65 -0.22 1.35
N LYS A 89 -5.26 0.47 2.43
CA LYS A 89 -4.67 1.82 2.32
C LYS A 89 -3.36 1.83 1.55
N ALA A 90 -2.50 0.84 1.77
CA ALA A 90 -1.24 0.74 1.04
C ALA A 90 -1.49 0.52 -0.47
N LEU A 91 -2.42 -0.39 -0.80
CA LEU A 91 -2.86 -0.65 -2.18
C LEU A 91 -3.45 0.60 -2.84
N ALA A 92 -4.37 1.30 -2.16
CA ALA A 92 -4.99 2.53 -2.64
C ALA A 92 -3.97 3.67 -2.82
N CYS A 93 -2.98 3.76 -1.94
CA CYS A 93 -1.89 4.74 -2.07
C CYS A 93 -1.11 4.48 -3.36
N TYR A 94 -0.76 3.22 -3.62
CA TYR A 94 0.00 2.88 -4.81
C TYR A 94 -0.81 3.13 -6.09
N GLU A 95 -2.07 2.67 -6.14
CA GLU A 95 -3.01 2.95 -7.23
C GLU A 95 -3.12 4.45 -7.53
N SER A 96 -3.27 5.27 -6.49
CA SER A 96 -3.40 6.72 -6.64
C SER A 96 -2.13 7.35 -7.24
N ASP A 97 -0.95 6.95 -6.78
CA ASP A 97 0.31 7.48 -7.28
C ASP A 97 0.61 7.03 -8.72
N ILE A 98 0.24 5.79 -9.09
CA ILE A 98 0.32 5.31 -10.48
C ILE A 98 -0.54 6.19 -11.39
N ARG A 99 -1.81 6.41 -11.02
CA ARG A 99 -2.72 7.26 -11.81
C ARG A 99 -2.21 8.68 -11.92
N LYS A 100 -1.72 9.28 -10.83
CA LYS A 100 -1.12 10.62 -10.87
C LYS A 100 0.09 10.68 -11.79
N ALA A 101 0.95 9.65 -11.78
CA ALA A 101 2.08 9.57 -12.69
C ALA A 101 1.62 9.47 -14.16
N GLN A 102 0.60 8.68 -14.46
CA GLN A 102 0.01 8.53 -15.81
C GLN A 102 -0.68 9.83 -16.29
N ASP A 103 -1.49 10.45 -15.44
CA ASP A 103 -2.33 11.58 -15.79
C ASP A 103 -1.52 12.88 -15.92
N THR A 104 -0.51 13.07 -15.08
CA THR A 104 0.23 14.34 -14.99
C THR A 104 1.64 14.28 -15.59
N GLY A 105 2.24 13.09 -15.68
CA GLY A 105 3.65 12.94 -16.05
C GLY A 105 4.63 13.63 -15.09
N HIS A 106 4.17 14.08 -13.92
CA HIS A 106 4.99 14.89 -13.02
C HIS A 106 6.15 14.07 -12.44
N GLU A 107 7.37 14.62 -12.51
CA GLU A 107 8.63 13.92 -12.21
C GLU A 107 8.65 13.23 -10.85
N TYR A 108 8.04 13.86 -9.83
CA TYR A 108 7.93 13.29 -8.49
C TYR A 108 7.15 11.96 -8.48
N PHE A 109 5.95 11.92 -9.08
CA PHE A 109 5.14 10.69 -9.09
C PHE A 109 5.75 9.62 -10.00
N VAL A 110 6.27 10.02 -11.16
CA VAL A 110 6.99 9.11 -12.07
C VAL A 110 8.20 8.49 -11.37
N GLY A 111 9.02 9.29 -10.68
CA GLY A 111 10.19 8.80 -9.94
C GLY A 111 9.81 7.96 -8.70
N LEU A 112 8.67 8.25 -8.08
CA LEU A 112 8.16 7.47 -6.97
C LEU A 112 7.69 6.07 -7.43
N VAL A 113 6.90 6.02 -8.50
CA VAL A 113 6.33 4.79 -9.08
C VAL A 113 7.39 3.94 -9.79
N GLY A 114 8.32 4.56 -10.52
CA GLY A 114 9.39 3.88 -11.24
C GLY A 114 8.99 3.42 -12.64
N ASP A 115 9.10 2.11 -12.90
CA ASP A 115 8.75 1.52 -14.20
C ASP A 115 7.24 1.62 -14.46
N MET A 116 6.87 2.50 -15.39
CA MET A 116 5.47 2.79 -15.70
C MET A 116 4.73 1.64 -16.38
N THR A 117 5.42 0.78 -17.14
CA THR A 117 4.81 -0.41 -17.77
C THR A 117 4.48 -1.47 -16.72
N GLN A 118 5.38 -1.70 -15.77
CA GLN A 118 5.11 -2.59 -14.62
C GLN A 118 4.07 -2.02 -13.66
N ALA A 119 4.01 -0.69 -13.53
CA ALA A 119 3.03 0.01 -12.71
C ALA A 119 1.62 -0.14 -13.30
N GLU A 120 1.46 0.11 -14.60
CA GLU A 120 0.18 -0.06 -15.29
C GLU A 120 -0.33 -1.51 -15.18
N SER A 121 0.55 -2.49 -15.43
CA SER A 121 0.21 -3.91 -15.30
C SER A 121 -0.20 -4.33 -13.89
N ALA A 122 0.14 -3.53 -12.87
CA ALA A 122 -0.22 -3.82 -11.49
C ALA A 122 -1.57 -3.28 -11.05
N LEU A 123 -2.21 -2.39 -11.83
CA LEU A 123 -3.53 -1.85 -11.48
C LEU A 123 -4.58 -2.96 -11.34
N ASP A 124 -4.54 -3.97 -12.23
CA ASP A 124 -5.45 -5.12 -12.15
C ASP A 124 -5.17 -5.98 -10.91
N ALA A 125 -3.89 -6.21 -10.58
CA ALA A 125 -3.51 -6.94 -9.37
C ALA A 125 -3.94 -6.20 -8.11
N ILE A 126 -3.82 -4.86 -8.09
CA ILE A 126 -4.30 -4.02 -6.99
C ILE A 126 -5.82 -4.16 -6.85
N ALA A 127 -6.58 -4.01 -7.93
CA ALA A 127 -8.02 -4.13 -7.90
C ALA A 127 -8.48 -5.50 -7.34
N GLN A 128 -7.86 -6.59 -7.79
CA GLN A 128 -8.13 -7.94 -7.27
C GLN A 128 -7.77 -8.09 -5.80
N ALA A 129 -6.62 -7.56 -5.37
CA ALA A 129 -6.20 -7.60 -3.97
C ALA A 129 -7.22 -6.88 -3.07
N ARG A 130 -7.64 -5.66 -3.45
CA ARG A 130 -8.60 -4.87 -2.69
C ARG A 130 -9.97 -5.54 -2.59
N ASP A 131 -10.43 -6.18 -3.66
CA ASP A 131 -11.68 -6.95 -3.67
C ASP A 131 -11.61 -8.17 -2.73
N GLY A 132 -10.47 -8.88 -2.70
CA GLY A 132 -10.27 -10.05 -1.83
C GLY A 132 -10.10 -9.71 -0.35
N LEU A 133 -9.37 -8.64 -0.02
CA LEU A 133 -9.09 -8.23 1.37
C LEU A 133 -10.35 -7.78 2.14
N LEU A 134 -11.41 -7.37 1.45
CA LEU A 134 -12.64 -6.87 2.09
C LEU A 134 -13.76 -7.92 2.20
N LYS A 135 -13.49 -9.18 1.82
CA LYS A 135 -14.52 -10.24 1.76
C LYS A 135 -14.24 -11.41 2.71
N TYR A 136 -15.32 -12.06 3.13
CA TYR A 136 -15.36 -13.29 3.92
C TYR A 136 -16.24 -14.30 3.18
N ASP A 137 -15.89 -15.60 3.25
CA ASP A 137 -16.73 -16.69 2.72
C ASP A 137 -18.00 -16.98 3.55
#